data_AF-A0A7C6LXR6-F1
#
_entry.id   AF-A0A7C6LXR6-F1
#
_cell.length_a   1.000
_cell.length_b   1.000
_cell.length_c   1.000
_cell.angle_alpha   90.00
_cell.angle_beta   90.00
_cell.angle_gamma   90.00
#
_symmetry.space_group_name_H-M   'P 1'
#
loop_
_entity.id
_entity.type
_entity.pdbx_description
1 polymer ?
#
loop_
_entity_poly.entity_id
_entity_poly.type
_entity_poly.pdbx_seq_one_letter_code
_entity_poly.pdbx_strand_id
1 'polypeptide(L)' 'MAPGTKWENLPDDWVCPLCGAEKSEFNKLSE' A
#
# COMPACT_ATOMS: atom_id res chain seq x y z
N MET A 1 -3.85 -6.75 7.53
CA MET A 1 -3.33 -7.24 6.24
C MET A 1 -2.69 -8.60 6.46
N ALA A 2 -3.13 -9.63 5.75
CA ALA A 2 -2.54 -10.96 5.86
C ALA A 2 -1.32 -11.10 4.93
N PRO A 3 -0.37 -12.00 5.23
CA PRO A 3 0.68 -12.35 4.29
C PRO A 3 0.11 -12.70 2.90
N GLY A 4 0.76 -12.21 1.83
CA GLY A 4 0.29 -12.44 0.44
C GLY A 4 -0.84 -11.50 -0.03
N THR A 5 -1.29 -10.54 0.79
CA THR A 5 -2.19 -9.48 0.34
C THR A 5 -1.51 -8.65 -0.75
N LYS A 6 -2.05 -8.66 -1.97
CA LYS A 6 -1.57 -7.82 -3.07
C LYS A 6 -1.86 -6.34 -2.82
N TRP A 7 -1.05 -5.47 -3.41
CA TRP A 7 -1.23 -4.00 -3.34
C TRP A 7 -2.62 -3.52 -3.81
N GLU A 8 -3.12 -4.10 -4.91
CA GLU A 8 -4.44 -3.80 -5.48
C GLU A 8 -5.61 -4.10 -4.52
N ASN A 9 -5.41 -5.04 -3.60
CA ASN A 9 -6.42 -5.47 -2.62
C ASN A 9 -6.35 -4.68 -1.31
N LEU A 10 -5.45 -3.71 -1.19
CA LEU A 10 -5.43 -2.84 -0.01
C LEU A 10 -6.69 -1.96 0.00
N PRO A 11 -7.28 -1.70 1.18
CA PRO A 11 -8.37 -0.73 1.33
C PRO A 11 -8.02 0.64 0.74
N ASP A 12 -9.05 1.41 0.37
CA ASP A 12 -8.86 2.76 -0.18
C ASP A 12 -8.39 3.76 0.88
N ASP A 13 -8.67 3.49 2.16
CA ASP A 13 -8.23 4.26 3.33
C ASP A 13 -6.90 3.75 3.91
N TRP A 14 -6.19 2.89 3.18
CA TRP A 14 -4.88 2.41 3.62
C TRP A 14 -3.86 3.56 3.69
N VAL A 15 -3.10 3.57 4.77
CA VAL A 15 -1.96 4.47 5.00
C VAL A 15 -0.71 3.68 5.37
N CYS A 16 0.45 4.21 5.02
CA CYS A 16 1.72 3.61 5.40
C CYS A 16 1.87 3.62 6.94
N PRO A 17 2.03 2.47 7.60
CA PRO A 17 2.09 2.40 9.06
C PRO A 17 3.37 3.02 9.65
N LEU A 18 4.35 3.37 8.80
CA LEU A 18 5.62 3.98 9.22
C LEU A 18 5.62 5.50 9.08
N CYS A 19 4.98 6.05 8.04
CA CYS A 19 5.05 7.49 7.74
C CYS A 19 3.69 8.17 7.55
N GLY A 20 2.58 7.43 7.45
CA GLY A 20 1.24 7.97 7.23
C GLY A 20 0.91 8.36 5.79
N ALA A 21 1.81 8.13 4.84
CA ALA A 21 1.56 8.40 3.41
C ALA A 21 0.37 7.59 2.86
N GLU A 22 -0.38 8.17 1.95
CA GLU A 22 -1.56 7.57 1.32
C GLU A 22 -1.17 6.53 0.25
N LYS A 23 -2.08 5.59 -0.07
CA LYS A 23 -1.89 4.57 -1.13
C LYS A 23 -1.50 5.18 -2.49
N SER A 24 -1.97 6.38 -2.78
CA SER A 24 -1.72 7.12 -4.03
C SER A 24 -0.27 7.62 -4.17
N GLU A 25 0.48 7.75 -3.06
CA GLU A 25 1.86 8.27 -3.06
C GLU A 25 2.90 7.20 -3.39
N PHE A 26 2.50 5.93 -3.46
CA PHE A 26 3.38 4.82 -3.76
C PHE A 26 3.30 4.44 -5.24
N ASN A 27 4.46 4.10 -5.80
CA ASN A 27 4.56 3.59 -7.16
C ASN A 27 5.09 2.16 -7.13
N LYS A 28 4.66 1.35 -8.11
CA LYS A 28 5.25 0.03 -8.31
C LYS A 28 6.73 0.22 -8.65
N LEU A 29 7.61 -0.33 -7.83
CA LEU A 29 9.02 -0.40 -8.17
C LEU A 29 9.15 -1.25 -9.45
N SER A 30 9.78 -0.69 -10.47
CA SER A 30 10.16 -1.45 -11.67
C SER A 30 11.22 -2.49 -11.31
N GLU A 31 11.16 -3.65 -11.97
CA GLU A 31 12.13 -4.74 -11.82
C GLU A 31 13.53 -4.37 -12.33
#